data_AF-A0A7W1BN95-F1
#
_entry.id   AF-A0A7W1BN95-F1
#
_cell.length_a   1.000
_cell.length_b   1.000
_cell.length_c   1.000
_cell.angle_alpha   90.00
_cell.angle_beta   90.00
_cell.angle_gamma   90.00
#
_symmetry.space_group_name_H-M   'P 1'
#
loop_
_entity.id
_entity.type
_entity.pdbx_description
1 polymer ?
#
loop_
_entity_poly.entity_id
_entity_poly.type
_entity_poly.pdbx_seq_one_letter_code
_entity_poly.pdbx_strand_id
1 'polypeptide(L)'
;MKSKIVIRGARQHNLKNIHLEIPRRSVVVITGPSGSGKSSLAFDTIYAEGQRRYVESLSAYARQFLERMEKPDVDHIDGLSPSIAIEQKNPVKTARSTIGTATEIYDYLRLLWARVGHTFCAVCGREMRPDTVQSVVDSVLALPPGTRFSVAFPLVLSSLVTQETVIENLRAQGFVRLCIDSVTKHVDELAAGGTEITDAAERLVVVDRLVVAAETERRLTDAVGTAFSEGDGECVILLASPVAPRSGAEPLDRLRFTERFQCAYDGTRAPTPAPQLFSFNNPRGACPTCNGFGAVLEYDEALIVPYPDRSLREGAIDPWTKPRYEKKRRALADFAKQNGIPLNVSWRDLPPDARQALLRGRGRGFKGIVPFLRDLEEKRYKQYIRVFLRQYQTAQECADCHGARLNPEALAVRIAGSTISEASALPLDRLASWLDGISFSDFEQKIADNVLREAQSRTRFLLDVGLGYLTLDRGMRSLSGGEAQRIGLANSLGSQLVDTLYVLDEPSIGLHPRDLNRLLVLLQRLRASGNSVIVVEHDLEAIRAADYMIELGPGSGEHGGQVVWAGPISRVAESPLTGAYLTGAKSVPVPLERRPVGPRWITLTGAREHNLRGVNMKIPLGALTVVTGV
;
A
#
# COMPACT_ATOMS: atom_id res chain seq x y z
N MET A 1 -40.09 -11.40 10.79
CA MET A 1 -39.36 -10.75 9.67
C MET A 1 -39.96 -11.21 8.35
N LYS A 2 -40.11 -10.32 7.36
CA LYS A 2 -40.59 -10.70 6.02
C LYS A 2 -39.58 -11.66 5.37
N SER A 3 -40.07 -12.74 4.75
CA SER A 3 -39.25 -13.80 4.14
C SER A 3 -38.85 -13.50 2.69
N LYS A 4 -39.42 -12.43 2.11
CA LYS A 4 -39.24 -12.04 0.71
C LYS A 4 -39.08 -10.52 0.58
N ILE A 5 -38.38 -10.09 -0.46
CA ILE A 5 -38.40 -8.72 -0.98
C ILE A 5 -39.54 -8.65 -2.00
N VAL A 6 -40.47 -7.72 -1.81
CA VAL A 6 -41.63 -7.55 -2.69
C VAL A 6 -41.49 -6.22 -3.42
N ILE A 7 -41.51 -6.28 -4.76
CA ILE A 7 -41.39 -5.13 -5.64
C ILE A 7 -42.71 -5.00 -6.41
N ARG A 8 -43.28 -3.79 -6.43
CA ARG A 8 -44.48 -3.48 -7.21
C ARG A 8 -44.25 -2.24 -8.06
N GLY A 9 -44.56 -2.39 -9.35
CA GLY A 9 -44.56 -1.33 -10.32
C GLY A 9 -43.20 -0.69 -10.56
N ALA A 10 -42.13 -1.49 -10.69
CA ALA A 10 -40.82 -0.96 -11.06
C ALA A 10 -40.80 -0.54 -12.55
N ARG A 11 -40.43 0.71 -12.81
CA ARG A 11 -40.47 1.38 -14.13
C ARG A 11 -39.17 2.10 -14.49
N GLN A 12 -38.14 2.00 -13.65
CA GLN A 12 -36.84 2.61 -13.89
C GLN A 12 -36.30 2.27 -15.31
N HIS A 13 -35.90 3.28 -16.08
CA HIS A 13 -35.42 3.13 -17.46
C HIS A 13 -36.41 2.42 -18.39
N ASN A 14 -36.11 1.19 -18.82
CA ASN A 14 -36.92 0.42 -19.77
C ASN A 14 -37.86 -0.60 -19.09
N LEU A 15 -37.89 -0.68 -17.76
CA LEU A 15 -38.73 -1.62 -17.02
C LEU A 15 -40.22 -1.33 -17.26
N LYS A 16 -41.01 -2.38 -17.50
CA LYS A 16 -42.42 -2.30 -17.90
C LYS A 16 -43.36 -2.59 -16.73
N ASN A 17 -43.32 -1.73 -15.72
CA ASN A 17 -44.18 -1.82 -14.52
C ASN A 17 -44.10 -3.21 -13.84
N ILE A 18 -42.89 -3.65 -13.53
CA ILE A 18 -42.63 -5.01 -13.04
C ILE A 18 -43.15 -5.19 -11.62
N HIS A 19 -43.81 -6.33 -11.38
CA HIS A 19 -44.14 -6.84 -10.05
C HIS A 19 -43.38 -8.14 -9.81
N LEU A 20 -42.65 -8.24 -8.71
CA LEU A 20 -41.74 -9.35 -8.46
C LEU A 20 -41.61 -9.65 -6.96
N GLU A 21 -41.53 -10.93 -6.63
CA GLU A 21 -41.14 -11.39 -5.30
C GLU A 21 -39.79 -12.10 -5.37
N ILE A 22 -38.86 -11.69 -4.51
CA ILE A 22 -37.51 -12.25 -4.44
C ILE A 22 -37.33 -12.88 -3.05
N PRO A 23 -36.91 -14.15 -2.94
CA PRO A 23 -36.63 -14.75 -1.64
C PRO A 23 -35.48 -14.04 -0.92
N ARG A 24 -35.59 -13.87 0.40
CA ARG A 24 -34.48 -13.41 1.24
C ARG A 24 -33.62 -14.59 1.67
N ARG A 25 -32.36 -14.31 2.05
CA ARG A 25 -31.37 -15.31 2.50
C ARG A 25 -31.07 -16.39 1.45
N SER A 26 -31.04 -15.95 0.21
CA SER A 26 -30.74 -16.76 -0.97
C SER A 26 -29.77 -16.03 -1.88
N VAL A 27 -29.06 -16.80 -2.70
CA VAL A 27 -28.35 -16.32 -3.88
C VAL A 27 -29.32 -16.30 -5.04
N VAL A 28 -29.63 -15.10 -5.53
CA VAL A 28 -30.57 -14.84 -6.62
C VAL A 28 -29.79 -14.34 -7.82
N VAL A 29 -29.99 -14.96 -8.98
CA VAL A 29 -29.37 -14.50 -10.22
C VAL A 29 -30.40 -13.81 -11.10
N ILE A 30 -30.05 -12.61 -11.60
CA ILE A 30 -30.79 -11.89 -12.63
C ILE A 30 -30.04 -12.07 -13.95
N THR A 31 -30.73 -12.62 -14.94
CA THR A 31 -30.16 -12.95 -16.26
C THR A 31 -31.07 -12.49 -17.39
N GLY A 32 -30.62 -12.63 -18.63
CA GLY A 32 -31.33 -12.21 -19.84
C GLY A 32 -30.47 -11.34 -20.77
N PRO A 33 -30.92 -11.04 -22.00
CA PRO A 33 -30.10 -10.37 -23.03
C PRO A 33 -29.46 -9.05 -22.57
N SER A 34 -28.37 -8.64 -23.22
CA SER A 34 -27.77 -7.31 -22.96
C SER A 34 -28.80 -6.21 -23.22
N GLY A 35 -28.97 -5.27 -22.30
CA GLY A 35 -30.00 -4.23 -22.39
C GLY A 35 -31.44 -4.69 -22.06
N SER A 36 -31.65 -5.88 -21.50
CA SER A 36 -33.00 -6.34 -21.10
C SER A 36 -33.56 -5.67 -19.84
N GLY A 37 -32.77 -4.83 -19.15
CA GLY A 37 -33.15 -4.15 -17.91
C GLY A 37 -32.57 -4.73 -16.62
N LYS A 38 -31.59 -5.66 -16.71
CA LYS A 38 -30.96 -6.30 -15.53
C LYS A 38 -30.38 -5.30 -14.54
N SER A 39 -29.51 -4.42 -15.00
CA SER A 39 -28.89 -3.40 -14.16
C SER A 39 -29.91 -2.38 -13.66
N SER A 40 -30.92 -2.05 -14.47
CA SER A 40 -32.02 -1.16 -14.07
C SER A 40 -32.84 -1.73 -12.92
N LEU A 41 -33.09 -3.03 -12.90
CA LEU A 41 -33.76 -3.69 -11.78
C LEU A 41 -32.83 -3.86 -10.57
N ALA A 42 -31.63 -4.42 -10.77
CA ALA A 42 -30.71 -4.76 -9.69
C ALA A 42 -30.11 -3.52 -8.99
N PHE A 43 -29.54 -2.61 -9.78
CA PHE A 43 -28.75 -1.47 -9.29
C PHE A 43 -29.61 -0.21 -9.16
N ASP A 44 -30.23 0.20 -10.27
CA ASP A 44 -30.93 1.49 -10.33
C ASP A 44 -32.27 1.48 -9.56
N THR A 45 -32.80 0.29 -9.23
CA THR A 45 -34.03 0.14 -8.45
C THR A 45 -33.77 -0.47 -7.07
N ILE A 46 -33.37 -1.74 -7.00
CA ILE A 46 -33.30 -2.49 -5.72
C ILE A 46 -32.17 -1.95 -4.83
N TYR A 47 -30.95 -1.88 -5.34
CA TYR A 47 -29.81 -1.34 -4.59
C TYR A 47 -29.99 0.15 -4.26
N ALA A 48 -30.39 0.97 -5.24
CA ALA A 48 -30.59 2.39 -5.03
C ALA A 48 -31.60 2.66 -3.90
N GLU A 49 -32.73 1.94 -3.88
CA GLU A 49 -33.75 2.10 -2.85
C GLU A 49 -33.27 1.59 -1.47
N GLY A 50 -32.52 0.48 -1.43
CA GLY A 50 -32.01 -0.08 -0.18
C GLY A 50 -30.97 0.83 0.48
N GLN A 51 -30.08 1.41 -0.34
CA GLN A 51 -29.09 2.37 0.12
C GLN A 51 -29.75 3.67 0.56
N ARG A 52 -30.68 4.21 -0.23
CA ARG A 52 -31.40 5.45 0.10
C ARG A 52 -32.12 5.35 1.44
N ARG A 53 -32.91 4.30 1.65
CA ARG A 53 -33.65 4.08 2.91
C ARG A 53 -32.73 3.99 4.12
N TYR A 54 -31.58 3.34 3.98
CA TYR A 54 -30.59 3.25 5.05
C TYR A 54 -29.97 4.61 5.36
N VAL A 55 -29.49 5.34 4.35
CA VAL A 55 -28.82 6.63 4.56
C VAL A 55 -29.80 7.71 5.07
N GLU A 56 -31.08 7.66 4.67
CA GLU A 56 -32.16 8.51 5.21
C GLU A 56 -32.43 8.31 6.72
N SER A 57 -31.97 7.19 7.28
CA SER A 57 -32.07 6.89 8.71
C SER A 57 -30.88 7.40 9.54
N LEU A 58 -29.74 7.72 8.90
CA LEU A 58 -28.50 8.07 9.60
C LEU A 58 -28.56 9.44 10.28
N SER A 59 -29.19 10.45 9.64
CA SER A 59 -29.39 11.76 10.25
C SER A 59 -30.48 12.57 9.54
N ALA A 60 -31.08 13.51 10.27
CA ALA A 60 -32.02 14.48 9.70
C ALA A 60 -31.37 15.34 8.59
N TYR A 61 -30.07 15.65 8.73
CA TYR A 61 -29.29 16.35 7.72
C TYR A 61 -29.11 15.51 6.45
N ALA A 62 -28.71 14.24 6.57
CA ALA A 62 -28.57 13.34 5.41
C ALA A 62 -29.89 13.19 4.64
N ARG A 63 -31.03 13.14 5.35
CA ARG A 63 -32.35 13.11 4.74
C ARG A 63 -32.60 14.32 3.83
N GLN A 64 -32.27 15.53 4.25
CA GLN A 64 -32.42 16.75 3.43
C GLN A 64 -31.59 16.73 2.14
N PHE A 65 -30.42 16.09 2.15
CA PHE A 65 -29.58 15.93 0.96
C PHE A 65 -30.13 14.86 0.02
N LEU A 66 -30.63 13.75 0.57
CA LEU A 66 -31.19 12.65 -0.22
C LEU A 66 -32.55 12.96 -0.83
N GLU A 67 -33.34 13.84 -0.20
CA GLU A 67 -34.58 14.34 -0.80
C GLU A 67 -34.38 15.06 -2.14
N ARG A 68 -33.15 15.52 -2.42
CA ARG A 68 -32.76 16.12 -3.71
C ARG A 68 -32.32 15.09 -4.74
N MET A 69 -32.07 13.84 -4.35
CA MET A 69 -31.74 12.77 -5.27
C MET A 69 -33.03 12.22 -5.90
N GLU A 70 -32.96 11.92 -7.18
CA GLU A 70 -34.07 11.31 -7.90
C GLU A 70 -34.34 9.91 -7.30
N LYS A 71 -35.56 9.70 -6.82
CA LYS A 71 -35.97 8.40 -6.27
C LYS A 71 -36.17 7.43 -7.45
N PRO A 72 -35.80 6.14 -7.29
CA PRO A 72 -36.11 5.14 -8.30
C PRO A 72 -37.60 5.12 -8.62
N ASP A 73 -37.96 4.98 -9.90
CA ASP A 73 -39.36 4.91 -10.32
C ASP A 73 -39.94 3.52 -10.00
N VAL A 74 -40.54 3.42 -8.81
CA VAL A 74 -41.20 2.23 -8.28
C VAL A 74 -42.35 2.61 -7.36
N ASP A 75 -43.49 1.91 -7.45
CA ASP A 75 -44.64 2.20 -6.59
C ASP A 75 -44.38 1.79 -5.14
N HIS A 76 -43.85 0.57 -4.95
CA HIS A 76 -43.64 0.02 -3.63
C HIS A 76 -42.54 -1.04 -3.63
N ILE A 77 -41.62 -0.94 -2.66
CA ILE A 77 -40.68 -2.01 -2.31
C ILE A 77 -40.78 -2.31 -0.82
N ASP A 78 -40.85 -3.58 -0.48
CA ASP A 78 -41.00 -4.08 0.88
C ASP A 78 -40.01 -5.21 1.18
N GLY A 79 -39.67 -5.40 2.45
CA GLY A 79 -38.73 -6.44 2.89
C GLY A 79 -37.26 -6.22 2.48
N LEU A 80 -36.90 -4.98 2.10
CA LEU A 80 -35.58 -4.61 1.62
C LEU A 80 -34.60 -4.37 2.79
N SER A 81 -33.47 -5.05 2.76
CA SER A 81 -32.33 -4.83 3.66
C SER A 81 -31.49 -3.62 3.23
N PRO A 82 -30.66 -3.03 4.13
CA PRO A 82 -29.57 -2.17 3.71
C PRO A 82 -28.74 -2.86 2.63
N SER A 83 -28.43 -2.15 1.55
CA SER A 83 -27.83 -2.75 0.37
C SER A 83 -26.43 -2.23 0.07
N ILE A 84 -25.58 -3.13 -0.41
CA ILE A 84 -24.19 -2.87 -0.80
C ILE A 84 -24.00 -3.34 -2.24
N ALA A 85 -23.56 -2.44 -3.11
CA ALA A 85 -23.23 -2.76 -4.50
C ALA A 85 -21.75 -3.13 -4.64
N ILE A 86 -21.48 -4.17 -5.44
CA ILE A 86 -20.13 -4.60 -5.81
C ILE A 86 -20.06 -4.60 -7.35
N GLU A 87 -19.75 -3.43 -7.90
CA GLU A 87 -19.65 -3.18 -9.34
C GLU A 87 -18.22 -3.42 -9.87
N GLN A 88 -18.10 -3.59 -11.20
CA GLN A 88 -16.81 -3.71 -11.87
C GLN A 88 -16.04 -2.38 -12.00
N LYS A 89 -16.72 -1.25 -11.82
CA LYS A 89 -16.09 0.05 -11.94
C LYS A 89 -15.20 0.27 -10.72
N ASN A 90 -13.90 0.42 -10.95
CA ASN A 90 -12.98 0.87 -9.91
C ASN A 90 -13.22 2.36 -9.62
N PRO A 91 -13.83 2.72 -8.47
CA PRO A 91 -14.15 4.11 -8.19
C PRO A 91 -12.89 4.92 -7.82
N VAL A 92 -11.81 4.23 -7.42
CA VAL A 92 -10.61 4.86 -6.87
C VAL A 92 -9.70 5.32 -8.01
N LYS A 93 -9.70 6.63 -8.25
CA LYS A 93 -8.83 7.27 -9.25
C LYS A 93 -7.53 7.82 -8.66
N THR A 94 -7.36 7.83 -7.34
CA THR A 94 -6.18 8.45 -6.70
C THR A 94 -4.93 7.58 -6.86
N ALA A 95 -3.77 8.21 -7.06
CA ALA A 95 -2.50 7.49 -7.19
C ALA A 95 -1.90 7.03 -5.84
N ARG A 96 -2.41 7.52 -4.71
CA ARG A 96 -1.91 7.15 -3.37
C ARG A 96 -2.53 5.87 -2.82
N SER A 97 -3.77 5.56 -3.20
CA SER A 97 -4.45 4.37 -2.69
C SER A 97 -3.85 3.09 -3.28
N THR A 98 -3.56 2.14 -2.39
CA THR A 98 -3.08 0.79 -2.71
C THR A 98 -4.08 -0.26 -2.25
N ILE A 99 -3.87 -1.50 -2.67
CA ILE A 99 -4.64 -2.66 -2.17
C ILE A 99 -4.62 -2.70 -0.64
N GLY A 100 -3.46 -2.50 -0.02
CA GLY A 100 -3.32 -2.52 1.44
C GLY A 100 -4.15 -1.45 2.15
N THR A 101 -4.27 -0.25 1.57
CA THR A 101 -5.15 0.80 2.12
C THR A 101 -6.63 0.53 1.87
N ALA A 102 -6.98 -0.04 0.72
CA ALA A 102 -8.38 -0.32 0.37
C ALA A 102 -8.97 -1.50 1.14
N THR A 103 -8.11 -2.40 1.63
CA THR A 103 -8.47 -3.60 2.40
C THR A 103 -8.23 -3.42 3.90
N GLU A 104 -7.70 -2.27 4.31
CA GLU A 104 -7.27 -1.92 5.66
C GLU A 104 -6.19 -2.85 6.25
N ILE A 105 -5.68 -3.84 5.48
CA ILE A 105 -4.60 -4.73 5.93
C ILE A 105 -3.38 -3.89 6.29
N TYR A 106 -3.06 -2.87 5.49
CA TYR A 106 -1.95 -1.97 5.77
C TYR A 106 -2.14 -1.22 7.09
N ASP A 107 -3.38 -0.88 7.48
CA ASP A 107 -3.65 -0.21 8.75
C ASP A 107 -3.42 -1.12 9.96
N TYR A 108 -3.75 -2.41 9.84
CA TYR A 108 -3.36 -3.41 10.84
C TYR A 108 -1.84 -3.61 10.90
N LEU A 109 -1.15 -3.64 9.74
CA LEU A 109 0.31 -3.70 9.73
C LEU A 109 0.94 -2.46 10.40
N ARG A 110 0.39 -1.26 10.17
CA ARG A 110 0.85 -0.03 10.84
C ARG A 110 0.69 -0.10 12.35
N LEU A 111 -0.42 -0.66 12.83
CA LEU A 111 -0.64 -0.90 14.26
C LEU A 111 0.34 -1.93 14.81
N LEU A 112 0.58 -3.02 14.07
CA LEU A 112 1.51 -4.08 14.46
C LEU A 112 2.94 -3.52 14.59
N TRP A 113 3.45 -2.83 13.56
CA TRP A 113 4.78 -2.19 13.58
C TRP A 113 4.92 -1.13 14.66
N ALA A 114 3.86 -0.40 14.99
CA ALA A 114 3.91 0.60 16.05
C ALA A 114 3.94 -0.01 17.45
N ARG A 115 3.46 -1.24 17.64
CA ARG A 115 3.30 -1.85 18.96
C ARG A 115 4.38 -2.86 19.31
N VAL A 116 4.83 -3.64 18.33
CA VAL A 116 5.80 -4.73 18.52
C VAL A 116 6.96 -4.65 17.51
N GLY A 117 7.11 -3.53 16.81
CA GLY A 117 8.25 -3.30 15.92
C GLY A 117 9.49 -2.87 16.70
N HIS A 118 10.63 -3.42 16.32
CA HIS A 118 11.94 -3.08 16.87
C HIS A 118 12.60 -2.03 15.98
N THR A 119 13.01 -0.89 16.54
CA THR A 119 13.70 0.17 15.79
C THR A 119 15.20 -0.08 15.79
N PHE A 120 15.87 0.09 14.66
CA PHE A 120 17.32 -0.08 14.53
C PHE A 120 17.99 1.24 14.14
N CYS A 121 19.17 1.52 14.71
CA CYS A 121 19.94 2.69 14.34
C CYS A 121 20.43 2.58 12.89
N ALA A 122 20.20 3.63 12.10
CA ALA A 122 20.64 3.69 10.71
C ALA A 122 22.17 3.76 10.56
N VAL A 123 22.91 4.16 11.61
CA VAL A 123 24.37 4.30 11.59
C VAL A 123 25.05 3.03 12.07
N CYS A 124 24.77 2.57 13.30
CA CYS A 124 25.45 1.42 13.90
C CYS A 124 24.68 0.10 13.81
N GLY A 125 23.42 0.09 13.36
CA GLY A 125 22.60 -1.12 13.21
C GLY A 125 22.11 -1.74 14.52
N ARG A 126 22.40 -1.15 15.68
CA ARG A 126 21.93 -1.64 16.99
C ARG A 126 20.45 -1.34 17.19
N GLU A 127 19.77 -2.21 17.92
CA GLU A 127 18.38 -1.97 18.32
C GLU A 127 18.32 -0.76 19.27
N MET A 128 17.38 0.14 18.98
CA MET A 128 17.07 1.34 19.75
C MET A 128 15.78 1.09 20.52
N ARG A 129 15.89 1.11 21.84
CA ARG A 129 14.75 1.10 22.75
C ARG A 129 15.05 2.00 23.95
N PRO A 130 14.05 2.71 24.50
CA PRO A 130 14.20 3.37 25.78
C PRO A 130 14.50 2.33 26.85
N ASP A 131 15.62 2.52 27.54
CA ASP A 131 15.95 1.73 28.71
C ASP A 131 15.16 2.22 29.93
N THR A 132 14.89 1.29 30.83
CA THR A 132 14.36 1.55 32.17
C THR A 132 15.41 1.14 33.17
N VAL A 133 15.32 1.62 34.41
CA VAL A 133 16.20 1.18 35.49
C VAL A 133 16.24 -0.36 35.56
N GLN A 134 15.08 -1.02 35.46
CA GLN A 134 15.01 -2.48 35.49
C GLN A 134 15.70 -3.14 34.29
N SER A 135 15.53 -2.62 33.06
CA SER A 135 16.17 -3.24 31.89
C SER A 135 17.70 -3.15 31.94
N VAL A 136 18.25 -2.07 32.52
CA VAL A 136 19.70 -1.93 32.77
C VAL A 136 20.14 -2.93 33.84
N VAL A 137 19.42 -3.02 34.96
CA VAL A 137 19.70 -3.97 36.05
C VAL A 137 19.73 -5.40 35.52
N ASP A 138 18.69 -5.81 34.79
CA ASP A 138 18.59 -7.14 34.19
C ASP A 138 19.75 -7.41 33.22
N SER A 139 20.11 -6.42 32.40
CA SER A 139 21.22 -6.53 31.43
C SER A 139 22.58 -6.72 32.13
N VAL A 140 22.81 -6.02 33.24
CA VAL A 140 24.05 -6.11 34.02
C VAL A 140 24.11 -7.38 34.85
N LEU A 141 22.99 -7.81 35.45
CA LEU A 141 22.92 -9.07 36.21
C LEU A 141 23.04 -10.32 35.32
N ALA A 142 22.76 -10.20 34.02
CA ALA A 142 22.98 -11.26 33.04
C ALA A 142 24.47 -11.48 32.67
N LEU A 143 25.38 -10.60 33.11
CA LEU A 143 26.82 -10.78 32.95
C LEU A 143 27.36 -11.89 33.87
N PRO A 144 28.56 -12.45 33.59
CA PRO A 144 29.13 -13.50 34.44
C PRO A 144 29.26 -13.06 35.91
N PRO A 145 28.94 -13.93 36.89
CA PRO A 145 29.15 -13.63 38.30
C PRO A 145 30.60 -13.23 38.58
N GLY A 146 30.81 -12.26 39.47
CA GLY A 146 32.15 -11.73 39.77
C GLY A 146 32.65 -10.65 38.80
N THR A 147 31.91 -10.34 37.73
CA THR A 147 32.23 -9.21 36.84
C THR A 147 32.23 -7.90 37.65
N ARG A 148 33.36 -7.18 37.63
CA ARG A 148 33.49 -5.89 38.30
C ARG A 148 33.11 -4.78 37.33
N PHE A 149 32.28 -3.84 37.78
CA PHE A 149 31.83 -2.74 36.95
C PHE A 149 31.60 -1.47 37.77
N SER A 150 31.55 -0.33 37.09
CA SER A 150 31.17 0.95 37.68
C SER A 150 29.95 1.51 36.96
N VAL A 151 28.99 2.01 37.71
CA VAL A 151 27.84 2.74 37.17
C VAL A 151 28.25 4.20 37.06
N ALA A 152 28.08 4.79 35.89
CA ALA A 152 28.48 6.16 35.61
C ALA A 152 27.48 6.88 34.71
N PHE A 153 27.53 8.19 34.68
CA PHE A 153 26.75 9.03 33.76
C PHE A 153 27.63 10.07 33.07
N PRO A 154 27.29 10.51 31.86
CA PRO A 154 28.08 11.49 31.13
C PRO A 154 27.97 12.89 31.72
N LEU A 155 29.12 13.54 31.91
CA LEU A 155 29.19 14.92 32.35
C LEU A 155 29.15 15.86 31.13
N VAL A 156 28.02 16.55 30.96
CA VAL A 156 27.85 17.58 29.93
C VAL A 156 28.25 18.94 30.50
N LEU A 157 29.28 19.54 29.90
CA LEU A 157 29.80 20.86 30.31
C LEU A 157 29.50 21.90 29.24
N SER A 158 29.17 23.13 29.67
CA SER A 158 29.14 24.29 28.77
C SER A 158 30.55 24.85 28.59
N SER A 159 30.80 25.51 27.46
CA SER A 159 32.11 26.11 27.15
C SER A 159 32.51 27.28 28.06
N LEU A 160 31.65 27.67 29.01
CA LEU A 160 31.85 28.81 29.92
C LEU A 160 32.24 28.39 31.34
N VAL A 161 32.22 27.08 31.65
CA VAL A 161 32.47 26.59 33.01
C VAL A 161 33.97 26.33 33.20
N THR A 162 34.54 26.85 34.28
CA THR A 162 35.93 26.58 34.65
C THR A 162 36.07 25.21 35.35
N GLN A 163 37.25 24.59 35.25
CA GLN A 163 37.54 23.31 35.91
C GLN A 163 37.27 23.35 37.42
N GLU A 164 37.62 24.44 38.09
CA GLU A 164 37.39 24.66 39.52
C GLU A 164 35.90 24.56 39.86
N THR A 165 35.06 25.24 39.08
CA THR A 165 33.60 25.23 39.25
C THR A 165 33.02 23.83 39.07
N VAL A 166 33.54 23.06 38.10
CA VAL A 166 33.12 21.66 37.87
C VAL A 166 33.46 20.79 39.08
N ILE A 167 34.68 20.90 39.59
CA ILE A 167 35.16 20.13 40.75
C ILE A 167 34.37 20.47 42.01
N GLU A 168 34.11 21.75 42.26
CA GLU A 168 33.30 22.21 43.40
C GLU A 168 31.87 21.66 43.34
N ASN A 169 31.23 21.70 42.16
CA ASN A 169 29.89 21.15 41.98
C ASN A 169 29.85 19.63 42.18
N LEU A 170 30.80 18.89 41.62
CA LEU A 170 30.88 17.44 41.82
C LEU A 170 31.04 17.08 43.31
N ARG A 171 31.89 17.83 44.04
CA ARG A 171 32.05 17.66 45.50
C ARG A 171 30.76 17.99 46.25
N ALA A 172 30.09 19.08 45.90
CA ALA A 172 28.84 19.49 46.55
C ALA A 172 27.72 18.46 46.36
N GLN A 173 27.71 17.77 45.22
CA GLN A 173 26.80 16.66 44.92
C GLN A 173 27.23 15.31 45.53
N GLY A 174 28.42 15.25 46.13
CA GLY A 174 28.95 14.03 46.77
C GLY A 174 29.65 13.05 45.82
N PHE A 175 29.89 13.44 44.56
CA PHE A 175 30.63 12.60 43.61
C PHE A 175 32.14 12.75 43.83
N VAL A 176 32.80 11.62 44.10
CA VAL A 176 34.24 11.58 44.45
C VAL A 176 35.14 11.06 43.33
N ARG A 177 34.57 10.52 42.24
CA ARG A 177 35.31 9.90 41.15
C ARG A 177 34.79 10.32 39.78
N LEU A 178 35.73 10.55 38.87
CA LEU A 178 35.46 10.88 37.48
C LEU A 178 36.34 9.98 36.60
N CYS A 179 35.73 9.35 35.59
CA CYS A 179 36.44 8.66 34.52
C CYS A 179 36.64 9.64 33.36
N ILE A 180 37.91 9.90 33.05
CA ILE A 180 38.35 10.78 31.97
C ILE A 180 39.17 9.93 30.99
N ASP A 181 38.74 9.87 29.73
CA ASP A 181 39.43 9.13 28.66
C ASP A 181 39.87 7.70 29.08
N SER A 182 38.95 6.97 29.72
CA SER A 182 39.14 5.60 30.26
C SER A 182 39.99 5.47 31.54
N VAL A 183 40.46 6.57 32.12
CA VAL A 183 41.18 6.57 33.41
C VAL A 183 40.26 7.10 34.51
N THR A 184 39.99 6.29 35.53
CA THR A 184 39.23 6.73 36.71
C THR A 184 40.16 7.40 37.71
N LYS A 185 39.91 8.69 38.00
CA LYS A 185 40.67 9.49 38.98
C LYS A 185 39.79 9.96 40.12
N HIS A 186 40.41 10.24 41.26
CA HIS A 186 39.72 10.91 42.37
C HIS A 186 39.54 12.40 42.05
N VAL A 187 38.43 13.00 42.48
CA VAL A 187 38.16 14.43 42.25
C VAL A 187 39.25 15.31 42.87
N ASP A 188 39.84 14.89 43.99
CA ASP A 188 40.95 15.60 44.64
C ASP A 188 42.26 15.56 43.83
N GLU A 189 42.53 14.46 43.12
CA GLU A 189 43.69 14.34 42.23
C GLU A 189 43.53 15.26 41.02
N LEU A 190 42.30 15.45 40.54
CA LEU A 190 41.98 16.38 39.46
C LEU A 190 42.09 17.85 39.91
N ALA A 191 41.85 18.13 41.19
CA ALA A 191 42.03 19.44 41.78
C ALA A 191 43.53 19.80 41.98
N ALA A 192 44.39 18.80 42.19
CA ALA A 192 45.82 18.98 42.41
C ALA A 192 46.64 19.26 41.12
N GLY A 193 46.00 19.21 39.95
CA GLY A 193 46.60 19.53 38.64
C GLY A 193 47.15 18.31 37.89
N GLY A 194 47.03 18.32 36.55
CA GLY A 194 47.64 17.33 35.64
C GLY A 194 46.72 16.69 34.60
N THR A 195 45.41 16.93 34.62
CA THR A 195 44.48 16.49 33.56
C THR A 195 43.30 17.47 33.52
N GLU A 196 43.10 18.12 32.37
CA GLU A 196 41.99 19.07 32.21
C GLU A 196 40.69 18.32 31.92
N ILE A 197 39.68 18.56 32.76
CA ILE A 197 38.34 17.96 32.59
C ILE A 197 37.65 18.57 31.37
N THR A 198 37.93 19.84 31.06
CA THR A 198 37.29 20.60 29.99
C THR A 198 37.62 20.08 28.60
N ASP A 199 38.86 19.62 28.40
CA ASP A 199 39.41 19.21 27.10
C ASP A 199 39.28 17.71 26.80
N ALA A 200 38.82 16.93 27.78
CA ALA A 200 38.67 15.49 27.64
C ALA A 200 37.56 15.11 26.66
N ALA A 201 37.84 14.12 25.81
CA ALA A 201 36.87 13.62 24.83
C ALA A 201 35.73 12.86 25.52
N GLU A 202 36.03 12.20 26.64
CA GLU A 202 35.03 11.49 27.44
C GLU A 202 35.13 11.82 28.93
N ARG A 203 33.97 12.09 29.52
CA ARG A 203 33.83 12.52 30.92
C ARG A 203 32.65 11.79 31.54
N LEU A 204 32.92 10.85 32.45
CA LEU A 204 31.88 10.06 33.10
C LEU A 204 32.00 10.14 34.62
N VAL A 205 30.96 10.64 35.28
CA VAL A 205 30.90 10.69 36.75
C VAL A 205 30.55 9.30 37.26
N VAL A 206 31.39 8.75 38.15
CA VAL A 206 31.16 7.43 38.71
C VAL A 206 30.25 7.53 39.93
N VAL A 207 29.09 6.89 39.85
CA VAL A 207 28.08 6.85 40.91
C VAL A 207 28.42 5.78 41.93
N ASP A 208 28.61 4.53 41.48
CA ASP A 208 28.93 3.39 42.35
C ASP A 208 29.83 2.38 41.64
N ARG A 209 30.55 1.57 42.42
CA ARG A 209 31.40 0.47 41.96
C ARG A 209 30.92 -0.82 42.58
N LEU A 210 30.53 -1.75 41.72
CA LEU A 210 29.80 -2.94 42.11
C LEU A 210 30.43 -4.19 41.47
N VAL A 211 30.03 -5.34 42.00
CA VAL A 211 30.38 -6.65 41.46
C VAL A 211 29.09 -7.41 41.22
N VAL A 212 28.99 -8.10 40.08
CA VAL A 212 27.82 -8.93 39.77
C VAL A 212 27.71 -10.05 40.80
N ALA A 213 26.71 -9.92 41.67
CA ALA A 213 26.34 -10.85 42.73
C ALA A 213 24.84 -10.71 43.02
N ALA A 214 24.21 -11.75 43.59
CA ALA A 214 22.76 -11.76 43.85
C ALA A 214 22.31 -10.63 44.79
N GLU A 215 23.16 -10.21 45.72
CA GLU A 215 22.85 -9.17 46.71
C GLU A 215 23.00 -7.74 46.16
N THR A 216 23.57 -7.59 44.95
CA THR A 216 23.92 -6.28 44.35
C THR A 216 22.72 -5.57 43.73
N GLU A 217 21.62 -6.29 43.45
CA GLU A 217 20.46 -5.77 42.71
C GLU A 217 19.94 -4.43 43.25
N ARG A 218 19.65 -4.33 44.55
CA ARG A 218 19.11 -3.10 45.15
C ARG A 218 20.04 -1.90 44.99
N ARG A 219 21.35 -2.09 45.23
CA ARG A 219 22.36 -1.03 45.06
C ARG A 219 22.52 -0.62 43.60
N LEU A 220 22.42 -1.59 42.69
CA LEU A 220 22.47 -1.33 41.26
C LEU A 220 21.26 -0.53 40.79
N THR A 221 20.05 -0.86 41.25
CA THR A 221 18.82 -0.10 40.97
C THR A 221 18.96 1.35 41.41
N ASP A 222 19.44 1.60 42.63
CA ASP A 222 19.64 2.95 43.16
C ASP A 222 20.69 3.72 42.33
N ALA A 223 21.84 3.09 42.06
CA ALA A 223 22.93 3.71 41.29
C ALA A 223 22.54 4.03 39.84
N VAL A 224 21.79 3.15 39.18
CA VAL A 224 21.26 3.37 37.82
C VAL A 224 20.22 4.49 37.83
N GLY A 225 19.34 4.53 38.84
CA GLY A 225 18.37 5.63 39.01
C GLY A 225 19.07 6.99 39.14
N THR A 226 20.12 7.07 39.96
CA THR A 226 20.95 8.29 40.06
C THR A 226 21.64 8.61 38.74
N ALA A 227 22.20 7.61 38.04
CA ALA A 227 22.87 7.83 36.77
C ALA A 227 21.92 8.40 35.70
N PHE A 228 20.70 7.87 35.57
CA PHE A 228 19.73 8.43 34.64
C PHE A 228 19.27 9.84 35.04
N SER A 229 19.04 10.10 36.33
CA SER A 229 18.61 11.42 36.81
C SER A 229 19.66 12.51 36.55
N GLU A 230 20.91 12.25 36.94
CA GLU A 230 22.01 13.22 36.81
C GLU A 230 22.62 13.27 35.40
N GLY A 231 22.49 12.17 34.64
CA GLY A 231 22.98 12.00 33.27
C GLY A 231 22.01 12.45 32.18
N ASP A 232 20.95 13.18 32.52
CA ASP A 232 19.91 13.61 31.56
C ASP A 232 19.30 12.43 30.75
N GLY A 233 19.09 11.31 31.43
CA GLY A 233 18.56 10.07 30.86
C GLY A 233 19.61 9.18 30.20
N GLU A 234 20.91 9.35 30.48
CA GLU A 234 22.00 8.49 30.01
C GLU A 234 22.72 7.77 31.16
N CYS A 235 22.97 6.48 30.99
CA CYS A 235 23.70 5.65 31.95
C CYS A 235 24.78 4.85 31.21
N VAL A 236 25.98 4.79 31.77
CA VAL A 236 27.12 4.04 31.23
C VAL A 236 27.65 3.08 32.28
N ILE A 237 27.75 1.80 31.92
CA ILE A 237 28.37 0.77 32.74
C ILE A 237 29.79 0.56 32.23
N LEU A 238 30.76 0.87 33.09
CA LEU A 238 32.20 0.69 32.84
C LEU A 238 32.63 -0.68 33.33
N LEU A 239 33.03 -1.57 32.44
CA LEU A 239 33.49 -2.91 32.77
C LEU A 239 34.99 -2.89 33.07
N ALA A 240 35.41 -3.51 34.18
CA ALA A 240 36.83 -3.58 34.55
C ALA A 240 37.65 -4.47 33.61
N SER A 241 36.99 -5.35 32.85
CA SER A 241 37.60 -6.16 31.79
C SER A 241 36.60 -6.28 30.65
N PRO A 242 37.04 -6.21 29.38
CA PRO A 242 36.14 -6.29 28.25
C PRO A 242 35.37 -7.61 28.27
N VAL A 243 34.04 -7.53 28.13
CA VAL A 243 33.19 -8.71 28.06
C VAL A 243 32.73 -8.89 26.61
N ALA A 244 32.94 -10.10 26.07
CA ALA A 244 32.41 -10.44 24.75
C ALA A 244 30.88 -10.49 24.82
N PRO A 245 30.15 -9.66 24.05
CA PRO A 245 28.70 -9.77 23.97
C PRO A 245 28.29 -11.13 23.38
N ARG A 246 27.11 -11.63 23.79
CA ARG A 246 26.56 -12.91 23.29
C ARG A 246 26.35 -12.97 21.78
N SER A 247 26.41 -11.83 21.08
CA SER A 247 26.16 -11.66 19.65
C SER A 247 27.39 -11.84 18.74
N GLY A 248 28.57 -12.23 19.27
CA GLY A 248 29.78 -12.39 18.47
C GLY A 248 30.42 -11.07 18.00
N ALA A 249 30.05 -9.95 18.62
CA ALA A 249 30.67 -8.65 18.38
C ALA A 249 31.95 -8.46 19.23
N GLU A 250 32.74 -7.42 18.93
CA GLU A 250 33.97 -7.10 19.65
C GLU A 250 33.73 -6.93 21.16
N PRO A 251 34.71 -7.31 22.01
CA PRO A 251 34.61 -7.14 23.45
C PRO A 251 34.34 -5.69 23.82
N LEU A 252 33.27 -5.46 24.58
CA LEU A 252 32.90 -4.12 25.02
C LEU A 252 33.52 -3.87 26.40
N ASP A 253 34.21 -2.76 26.54
CA ASP A 253 34.60 -2.18 27.83
C ASP A 253 33.45 -1.36 28.45
N ARG A 254 32.47 -0.97 27.64
CA ARG A 254 31.37 -0.07 28.02
C ARG A 254 30.02 -0.55 27.50
N LEU A 255 29.03 -0.56 28.38
CA LEU A 255 27.63 -0.69 28.01
C LEU A 255 26.96 0.67 28.20
N ARG A 256 26.30 1.18 27.16
CA ARG A 256 25.62 2.48 27.18
C ARG A 256 24.12 2.26 27.11
N PHE A 257 23.38 2.98 27.94
CA PHE A 257 21.93 2.90 28.10
C PHE A 257 21.33 4.29 28.09
N THR A 258 20.09 4.41 27.64
CA THR A 258 19.40 5.71 27.62
C THR A 258 17.89 5.56 27.75
N GLU A 259 17.26 6.43 28.54
CA GLU A 259 15.79 6.49 28.70
C GLU A 259 15.09 7.12 27.50
N ARG A 260 15.86 7.66 26.55
CA ARG A 260 15.36 8.34 25.35
C ARG A 260 15.25 7.36 24.19
N PHE A 261 14.41 7.69 23.22
CA PHE A 261 14.37 6.97 21.95
C PHE A 261 15.53 7.40 21.03
N GLN A 262 16.76 7.15 21.49
CA GLN A 262 18.01 7.52 20.83
C GLN A 262 19.02 6.37 20.91
N CYS A 263 19.98 6.34 20.00
CA CYS A 263 21.04 5.35 20.03
C CYS A 263 22.05 5.74 21.11
N ALA A 264 22.26 4.86 22.09
CA ALA A 264 23.17 5.11 23.20
C ALA A 264 24.66 5.20 22.79
N TYR A 265 25.01 4.85 21.55
CA TYR A 265 26.40 4.78 21.08
C TYR A 265 26.80 5.92 20.13
N ASP A 266 25.90 6.32 19.23
CA ASP A 266 26.18 7.35 18.23
C ASP A 266 25.26 8.59 18.35
N GLY A 267 24.30 8.57 19.29
CA GLY A 267 23.39 9.69 19.54
C GLY A 267 22.29 9.88 18.50
N THR A 268 22.18 8.99 17.50
CA THR A 268 21.12 9.06 16.47
C THR A 268 19.75 9.01 17.14
N ARG A 269 18.92 10.02 16.90
CA ARG A 269 17.56 10.10 17.43
C ARG A 269 16.58 9.48 16.43
N ALA A 270 15.59 8.76 16.94
CA ALA A 270 14.47 8.27 16.15
C ALA A 270 13.15 8.65 16.83
N PRO A 271 12.07 8.90 16.06
CA PRO A 271 10.75 9.07 16.63
C PRO A 271 10.28 7.77 17.27
N THR A 272 9.56 7.88 18.40
CA THR A 272 8.88 6.72 18.99
C THR A 272 7.91 6.12 17.97
N PRO A 273 7.95 4.79 17.73
CA PRO A 273 7.04 4.13 16.81
C PRO A 273 5.57 4.43 17.17
N ALA A 274 4.85 4.98 16.20
CA ALA A 274 3.43 5.26 16.29
C ALA A 274 2.79 4.95 14.94
N PRO A 275 1.48 4.60 14.85
CA PRO A 275 0.87 4.19 13.59
C PRO A 275 0.96 5.25 12.48
N GLN A 276 1.09 6.53 12.84
CA GLN A 276 1.26 7.62 11.87
C GLN A 276 2.65 7.62 11.20
N LEU A 277 3.69 7.11 11.88
CA LEU A 277 5.04 6.95 11.32
C LEU A 277 5.04 5.99 10.13
N PHE A 278 4.18 4.98 10.16
CA PHE A 278 4.06 3.96 9.10
C PHE A 278 3.03 4.33 8.03
N SER A 279 2.56 5.58 7.98
CA SER A 279 1.56 6.04 7.01
C SER A 279 2.20 6.91 5.94
N PHE A 280 2.28 6.42 4.71
CA PHE A 280 2.68 7.23 3.56
C PHE A 280 1.66 8.32 3.17
N ASN A 281 0.45 8.29 3.75
CA ASN A 281 -0.53 9.38 3.63
C ASN A 281 -0.35 10.49 4.69
N ASN A 282 0.56 10.29 5.66
CA ASN A 282 0.82 11.24 6.73
C ASN A 282 2.23 11.83 6.55
N PRO A 283 2.41 13.16 6.59
CA PRO A 283 3.74 13.79 6.47
C PRO A 283 4.79 13.27 7.47
N ARG A 284 4.38 12.75 8.64
CA ARG A 284 5.30 12.17 9.62
C ARG A 284 5.95 10.86 9.19
N GLY A 285 5.31 10.11 8.28
CA GLY A 285 5.78 8.82 7.80
C GLY A 285 6.11 8.79 6.32
N ALA A 286 5.59 9.75 5.55
CA ALA A 286 5.79 9.81 4.11
C ALA A 286 7.24 10.16 3.75
N CYS A 287 7.76 9.51 2.71
CA CYS A 287 9.02 9.92 2.09
C CYS A 287 8.92 11.40 1.66
N PRO A 288 9.86 12.28 2.07
CA PRO A 288 9.79 13.72 1.78
C PRO A 288 9.94 14.01 0.28
N THR A 289 10.69 13.19 -0.45
CA THR A 289 10.99 13.39 -1.87
C THR A 289 9.80 13.09 -2.76
N CYS A 290 9.20 11.91 -2.58
CA CYS A 290 8.01 11.54 -3.35
C CYS A 290 6.70 11.89 -2.64
N ASN A 291 6.70 12.51 -1.47
CA ASN A 291 5.50 12.83 -0.68
C ASN A 291 4.54 11.62 -0.53
N GLY A 292 5.10 10.44 -0.28
CA GLY A 292 4.34 9.20 -0.09
C GLY A 292 3.74 8.56 -1.36
N PHE A 293 4.13 9.02 -2.56
CA PHE A 293 3.69 8.41 -3.81
C PHE A 293 4.49 7.16 -4.21
N GLY A 294 5.73 7.00 -3.71
CA GLY A 294 6.67 5.94 -4.12
C GLY A 294 7.33 6.16 -5.48
N ALA A 295 6.82 7.10 -6.26
CA ALA A 295 7.33 7.45 -7.56
C ALA A 295 7.43 8.98 -7.72
N VAL A 296 8.40 9.42 -8.51
CA VAL A 296 8.56 10.80 -8.97
C VAL A 296 8.24 10.85 -10.46
N LEU A 297 7.71 11.98 -10.92
CA LEU A 297 7.42 12.18 -12.33
C LEU A 297 8.67 12.76 -12.99
N GLU A 298 9.28 11.99 -13.87
CA GLU A 298 10.46 12.41 -14.64
C GLU A 298 10.12 12.50 -16.11
N TYR A 299 10.86 13.34 -16.82
CA TYR A 299 10.69 13.51 -18.26
C TYR A 299 11.27 12.32 -19.03
N ASP A 300 10.46 11.76 -19.91
CA ASP A 300 10.78 10.55 -20.67
C ASP A 300 11.10 10.90 -22.13
N GLU A 301 12.27 10.48 -22.61
CA GLU A 301 12.69 10.70 -24.00
C GLU A 301 11.69 10.09 -24.99
N ALA A 302 11.13 8.91 -24.69
CA ALA A 302 10.19 8.23 -25.58
C ALA A 302 8.86 8.99 -25.72
N LEU A 303 8.47 9.76 -24.70
CA LEU A 303 7.27 10.62 -24.77
C LEU A 303 7.58 11.97 -25.41
N ILE A 304 8.78 12.51 -25.20
CA ILE A 304 9.25 13.75 -25.85
C ILE A 304 9.45 13.53 -27.35
N VAL A 305 9.93 12.34 -27.73
CA VAL A 305 10.22 11.92 -29.10
C VAL A 305 9.41 10.65 -29.41
N PRO A 306 8.07 10.77 -29.60
CA PRO A 306 7.20 9.63 -29.82
C PRO A 306 7.43 8.93 -31.17
N TYR A 307 8.02 9.65 -32.15
CA TYR A 307 8.33 9.15 -33.49
C TYR A 307 9.83 9.29 -33.77
N PRO A 308 10.67 8.34 -33.32
CA PRO A 308 12.12 8.43 -33.45
C PRO A 308 12.61 8.33 -34.90
N ASP A 309 11.76 7.88 -35.83
CA ASP A 309 12.07 7.83 -37.27
C ASP A 309 11.94 9.21 -37.94
N ARG A 310 11.39 10.23 -37.26
CA ARG A 310 11.31 11.60 -37.77
C ARG A 310 12.62 12.36 -37.52
N SER A 311 12.94 13.26 -38.43
CA SER A 311 14.03 14.22 -38.30
C SER A 311 13.66 15.44 -37.44
N LEU A 312 14.65 16.25 -37.07
CA LEU A 312 14.41 17.51 -36.34
C LEU A 312 13.53 18.48 -37.13
N ARG A 313 13.65 18.52 -38.46
CA ARG A 313 12.78 19.34 -39.33
C ARG A 313 11.34 18.86 -39.31
N GLU A 314 11.11 17.55 -39.31
CA GLU A 314 9.79 16.93 -39.27
C GLU A 314 9.15 16.96 -37.88
N GLY A 315 9.85 17.53 -36.89
CA GLY A 315 9.33 17.72 -35.55
C GLY A 315 9.49 16.48 -34.67
N ALA A 316 10.66 15.85 -34.68
CA ALA A 316 10.99 14.74 -33.77
C ALA A 316 10.72 15.09 -32.29
N ILE A 317 11.05 16.31 -31.85
CA ILE A 317 10.81 16.80 -30.48
C ILE A 317 9.38 17.37 -30.39
N ASP A 318 8.41 16.55 -29.98
CA ASP A 318 6.97 16.89 -29.98
C ASP A 318 6.63 18.18 -29.21
N PRO A 319 7.18 18.46 -28.00
CA PRO A 319 6.86 19.67 -27.27
C PRO A 319 7.06 20.97 -28.06
N TRP A 320 8.05 21.02 -28.96
CA TRP A 320 8.36 22.21 -29.76
C TRP A 320 7.67 22.24 -31.13
N THR A 321 6.84 21.25 -31.45
CA THR A 321 5.96 21.28 -32.62
C THR A 321 4.73 22.16 -32.41
N LYS A 322 4.37 22.46 -31.16
CA LYS A 322 3.16 23.23 -30.86
C LYS A 322 3.35 24.69 -31.29
N PRO A 323 2.32 25.36 -31.87
CA PRO A 323 2.45 26.71 -32.44
C PRO A 323 3.03 27.75 -31.47
N ARG A 324 2.72 27.63 -30.18
CA ARG A 324 3.21 28.53 -29.13
C ARG A 324 4.75 28.52 -28.97
N TYR A 325 5.42 27.45 -29.37
CA TYR A 325 6.85 27.24 -29.16
C TYR A 325 7.68 27.34 -30.43
N GLU A 326 7.14 27.94 -31.49
CA GLU A 326 7.83 28.13 -32.77
C GLU A 326 9.18 28.85 -32.62
N LYS A 327 9.28 29.84 -31.71
CA LYS A 327 10.56 30.50 -31.40
C LYS A 327 11.61 29.54 -30.83
N LYS A 328 11.19 28.54 -30.04
CA LYS A 328 12.09 27.52 -29.48
C LYS A 328 12.52 26.52 -30.56
N ARG A 329 11.62 26.16 -31.47
CA ARG A 329 11.94 25.32 -32.64
C ARG A 329 12.97 25.98 -33.56
N ARG A 330 12.90 27.30 -33.76
CA ARG A 330 13.95 28.04 -34.48
C ARG A 330 15.29 28.00 -33.76
N ALA A 331 15.29 28.28 -32.45
CA ALA A 331 16.51 28.21 -31.64
C ALA A 331 17.15 26.81 -31.62
N LEU A 332 16.34 25.74 -31.66
CA LEU A 332 16.80 24.37 -31.85
C LEU A 332 17.54 24.19 -33.18
N ALA A 333 16.97 24.69 -34.28
CA ALA A 333 17.56 24.59 -35.61
C ALA A 333 18.89 25.37 -35.69
N ASP A 334 18.94 26.56 -35.09
CA ASP A 334 20.15 27.38 -35.01
C ASP A 334 21.25 26.68 -34.21
N PHE A 335 20.89 26.12 -33.04
CA PHE A 335 21.81 25.34 -32.21
C PHE A 335 22.36 24.12 -32.94
N ALA A 336 21.49 23.35 -33.62
CA ALA A 336 21.89 22.18 -34.39
C ALA A 336 22.87 22.56 -35.50
N LYS A 337 22.61 23.67 -36.23
CA LYS A 337 23.52 24.17 -37.27
C LYS A 337 24.89 24.58 -36.71
N GLN A 338 24.93 25.28 -35.57
CA GLN A 338 26.17 25.73 -34.93
C GLN A 338 27.04 24.57 -34.41
N ASN A 339 26.41 23.46 -34.02
CA ASN A 339 27.09 22.30 -33.42
C ASN A 339 27.27 21.12 -34.40
N GLY A 340 27.00 21.31 -35.69
CA GLY A 340 27.15 20.26 -36.71
C GLY A 340 26.17 19.09 -36.56
N ILE A 341 25.02 19.30 -35.92
CA ILE A 341 23.99 18.27 -35.74
C ILE A 341 23.09 18.24 -36.99
N PRO A 342 22.96 17.10 -37.69
CA PRO A 342 22.18 17.03 -38.92
C PRO A 342 20.67 17.18 -38.66
N LEU A 343 20.02 18.06 -39.41
CA LEU A 343 18.60 18.39 -39.22
C LEU A 343 17.62 17.44 -39.95
N ASN A 344 18.11 16.72 -40.95
CA ASN A 344 17.32 15.88 -41.86
C ASN A 344 17.50 14.37 -41.60
N VAL A 345 18.28 14.01 -40.58
CA VAL A 345 18.50 12.62 -40.17
C VAL A 345 17.47 12.28 -39.09
N SER A 346 17.01 11.02 -39.07
CA SER A 346 16.06 10.54 -38.06
C SER A 346 16.64 10.69 -36.65
N TRP A 347 15.79 10.87 -35.64
CA TRP A 347 16.26 10.93 -34.24
C TRP A 347 17.03 9.66 -33.84
N ARG A 348 16.59 8.48 -34.30
CA ARG A 348 17.26 7.19 -34.01
C ARG A 348 18.69 7.17 -34.52
N ASP A 349 18.94 7.74 -35.69
CA ASP A 349 20.24 7.73 -36.36
C ASP A 349 21.16 8.89 -35.91
N LEU A 350 20.68 9.78 -35.03
CA LEU A 350 21.51 10.84 -34.46
C LEU A 350 22.55 10.26 -33.50
N PRO A 351 23.80 10.77 -33.53
CA PRO A 351 24.82 10.42 -32.55
C PRO A 351 24.32 10.62 -31.10
N PRO A 352 24.65 9.72 -30.15
CA PRO A 352 24.21 9.83 -28.76
C PRO A 352 24.53 11.20 -28.12
N ASP A 353 25.73 11.74 -28.37
CA ASP A 353 26.14 13.05 -27.89
C ASP A 353 25.28 14.19 -28.43
N ALA A 354 24.86 14.07 -29.69
CA ALA A 354 23.96 15.05 -30.31
C ALA A 354 22.57 14.98 -29.66
N ARG A 355 22.04 13.78 -29.43
CA ARG A 355 20.77 13.59 -28.69
C ARG A 355 20.85 14.18 -27.29
N GLN A 356 21.92 13.89 -26.54
CA GLN A 356 22.11 14.43 -25.20
C GLN A 356 22.20 15.96 -25.19
N ALA A 357 22.90 16.55 -26.17
CA ALA A 357 22.99 18.00 -26.33
C ALA A 357 21.63 18.64 -26.64
N LEU A 358 20.78 17.98 -27.44
CA LEU A 358 19.41 18.47 -27.72
C LEU A 358 18.49 18.31 -26.51
N LEU A 359 18.66 17.25 -25.73
CA LEU A 359 17.86 16.96 -24.53
C LEU A 359 18.21 17.88 -23.36
N ARG A 360 19.50 18.04 -23.05
CA ARG A 360 19.99 18.71 -21.82
C ARG A 360 20.76 20.02 -22.07
N GLY A 361 21.02 20.37 -23.33
CA GLY A 361 21.80 21.55 -23.70
C GLY A 361 23.32 21.32 -23.63
N ARG A 362 24.08 22.26 -24.20
CA ARG A 362 25.53 22.39 -24.03
C ARG A 362 25.87 23.82 -23.64
N GLY A 363 26.42 24.03 -22.45
CA GLY A 363 26.97 25.32 -22.02
C GLY A 363 25.95 26.47 -21.95
N ARG A 364 26.42 27.71 -22.12
CA ARG A 364 25.59 28.93 -22.06
C ARG A 364 24.90 29.17 -23.40
N GLY A 365 23.56 29.17 -23.40
CA GLY A 365 22.74 29.57 -24.56
C GLY A 365 21.52 28.65 -24.77
N PHE A 366 21.73 27.52 -25.42
CA PHE A 366 20.68 26.53 -25.66
C PHE A 366 20.55 25.57 -24.47
N LYS A 367 19.45 25.69 -23.73
CA LYS A 367 19.20 24.91 -22.51
C LYS A 367 18.80 23.45 -22.77
N GLY A 368 18.40 23.07 -23.99
CA GLY A 368 17.79 21.76 -24.24
C GLY A 368 16.31 21.68 -23.84
N ILE A 369 15.65 20.60 -24.29
CA ILE A 369 14.20 20.41 -24.06
C ILE A 369 13.87 20.09 -22.60
N VAL A 370 14.66 19.26 -21.91
CA VAL A 370 14.37 18.85 -20.54
C VAL A 370 14.45 20.04 -19.58
N PRO A 371 15.51 20.87 -19.60
CA PRO A 371 15.53 22.09 -18.79
C PRO A 371 14.43 23.09 -19.18
N PHE A 372 14.05 23.18 -20.46
CA PHE A 372 12.90 23.99 -20.87
C PHE A 372 11.57 23.50 -20.25
N LEU A 373 11.34 22.19 -20.21
CA LEU A 373 10.15 21.61 -19.58
C LEU A 373 10.18 21.83 -18.06
N ARG A 374 11.35 21.71 -17.41
CA ARG A 374 11.55 22.05 -15.99
C ARG A 374 11.31 23.53 -15.70
N ASP A 375 11.81 24.45 -16.53
CA ASP A 375 11.53 25.89 -16.41
C ASP A 375 10.00 26.18 -16.52
N LEU A 376 9.26 25.40 -17.31
CA LEU A 376 7.80 25.54 -17.41
C LEU A 376 7.07 25.08 -16.14
N GLU A 377 7.70 24.29 -15.26
CA GLU A 377 7.08 23.82 -14.03
C GLU A 377 6.76 24.94 -13.04
N GLU A 378 7.53 26.04 -13.06
CA GLU A 378 7.25 27.24 -12.27
C GLU A 378 5.85 27.81 -12.56
N LYS A 379 5.29 27.50 -13.73
CA LYS A 379 3.98 27.96 -14.19
C LYS A 379 2.89 26.88 -14.05
N ARG A 380 3.13 25.84 -13.23
CA ARG A 380 2.15 24.77 -12.93
C ARG A 380 0.86 25.26 -12.29
N TYR A 381 0.79 26.48 -11.77
CA TYR A 381 -0.48 27.07 -11.35
C TYR A 381 -1.48 27.21 -12.52
N LYS A 382 -1.02 27.25 -13.78
CA LYS A 382 -1.88 27.27 -14.98
C LYS A 382 -2.27 25.86 -15.40
N GLN A 383 -3.57 25.57 -15.44
CA GLN A 383 -4.10 24.23 -15.75
C GLN A 383 -3.59 23.65 -17.07
N TYR A 384 -3.60 24.42 -18.16
CA TYR A 384 -3.16 23.93 -19.47
C TYR A 384 -1.66 23.57 -19.49
N ILE A 385 -0.81 24.21 -18.66
CA ILE A 385 0.61 23.86 -18.53
C ILE A 385 0.75 22.53 -17.82
N ARG A 386 -0.01 22.28 -16.75
CA ARG A 386 0.00 20.97 -16.07
C ARG A 386 -0.36 19.84 -17.01
N VAL A 387 -1.42 20.01 -17.80
CA VAL A 387 -1.85 19.00 -18.78
C VAL A 387 -0.78 18.77 -19.84
N PHE A 388 -0.18 19.85 -20.36
CA PHE A 388 0.90 19.78 -21.34
C PHE A 388 2.12 19.03 -20.80
N LEU A 389 2.63 19.38 -19.62
CA LEU A 389 3.82 18.72 -19.04
C LEU A 389 3.57 17.25 -18.75
N ARG A 390 2.36 16.89 -18.29
CA ARG A 390 1.98 15.50 -17.96
C ARG A 390 2.09 14.55 -19.16
N GLN A 391 1.97 15.06 -20.39
CA GLN A 391 2.10 14.25 -21.62
C GLN A 391 3.51 13.71 -21.85
N TYR A 392 4.52 14.32 -21.23
CA TYR A 392 5.94 13.99 -21.42
C TYR A 392 6.60 13.42 -20.17
N GLN A 393 5.81 13.08 -19.16
CA GLN A 393 6.30 12.58 -17.89
C GLN A 393 5.86 11.13 -17.68
N THR A 394 6.81 10.29 -17.30
CA THR A 394 6.57 8.92 -16.84
C THR A 394 6.85 8.84 -15.34
N ALA A 395 6.08 8.02 -14.63
CA ALA A 395 6.36 7.74 -13.23
C ALA A 395 7.61 6.85 -13.14
N GLN A 396 8.65 7.34 -12.47
CA GLN A 396 9.87 6.60 -12.16
C GLN A 396 9.89 6.31 -10.67
N GLU A 397 10.44 5.17 -10.29
CA GLU A 397 10.60 4.80 -8.89
C GLU A 397 11.41 5.87 -8.15
N CYS A 398 10.98 6.22 -6.93
CA CYS A 398 11.67 7.24 -6.14
C CYS A 398 13.04 6.72 -5.69
N ALA A 399 14.11 7.46 -6.00
CA ALA A 399 15.49 7.09 -5.64
C ALA A 399 15.75 7.04 -4.13
N ASP A 400 15.01 7.80 -3.32
CA ASP A 400 15.31 7.93 -1.88
C ASP A 400 14.60 6.87 -1.03
N CYS A 401 13.41 6.43 -1.45
CA CYS A 401 12.65 5.40 -0.74
C CYS A 401 12.52 4.09 -1.51
N HIS A 402 13.06 4.00 -2.73
CA HIS A 402 12.99 2.80 -3.59
C HIS A 402 11.58 2.21 -3.67
N GLY A 403 10.60 3.08 -3.95
CA GLY A 403 9.19 2.68 -4.04
C GLY A 403 8.46 2.50 -2.70
N ALA A 404 9.17 2.46 -1.56
CA ALA A 404 8.60 2.16 -0.24
C ALA A 404 7.61 3.21 0.29
N ARG A 405 7.63 4.42 -0.26
CA ARG A 405 6.75 5.55 0.09
C ARG A 405 6.95 6.13 1.49
N LEU A 406 7.78 5.50 2.32
CA LEU A 406 8.02 5.88 3.70
C LEU A 406 9.36 6.60 3.88
N ASN A 407 9.50 7.33 4.98
CA ASN A 407 10.75 7.95 5.39
C ASN A 407 11.73 6.91 5.98
N PRO A 408 13.04 7.24 6.07
CA PRO A 408 14.04 6.33 6.61
C PRO A 408 13.74 5.88 8.05
N GLU A 409 13.17 6.76 8.88
CA GLU A 409 12.84 6.46 10.28
C GLU A 409 11.78 5.37 10.41
N ALA A 410 10.77 5.34 9.53
CA ALA A 410 9.79 4.26 9.50
C ALA A 410 10.40 2.94 8.97
N LEU A 411 11.32 3.03 8.01
CA LEU A 411 12.02 1.86 7.45
C LEU A 411 13.10 1.30 8.38
N ALA A 412 13.47 2.03 9.43
CA ALA A 412 14.33 1.55 10.50
C ALA A 412 13.63 0.56 11.44
N VAL A 413 12.29 0.49 11.41
CA VAL A 413 11.50 -0.39 12.29
C VAL A 413 11.19 -1.72 11.61
N ARG A 414 11.49 -2.82 12.30
CA ARG A 414 11.37 -4.18 11.75
C ARG A 414 10.61 -5.12 12.67
N ILE A 415 9.90 -6.06 12.04
CA ILE A 415 9.32 -7.24 12.69
C ILE A 415 9.87 -8.46 11.96
N ALA A 416 10.39 -9.45 12.70
CA ALA A 416 11.02 -10.65 12.15
C ALA A 416 12.05 -10.34 11.04
N GLY A 417 12.82 -9.25 11.22
CA GLY A 417 13.85 -8.81 10.28
C GLY A 417 13.36 -8.02 9.05
N SER A 418 12.05 -7.89 8.84
CA SER A 418 11.47 -7.18 7.70
C SER A 418 10.87 -5.82 8.08
N THR A 419 10.99 -4.84 7.18
CA THR A 419 10.27 -3.56 7.26
C THR A 419 8.82 -3.72 6.82
N ILE A 420 7.96 -2.76 7.19
CA ILE A 420 6.55 -2.78 6.74
C ILE A 420 6.42 -2.72 5.22
N SER A 421 7.36 -2.05 4.54
CA SER A 421 7.38 -1.96 3.08
C SER A 421 7.74 -3.29 2.44
N GLU A 422 8.75 -3.98 2.97
CA GLU A 422 9.16 -5.31 2.48
C GLU A 422 8.03 -6.32 2.66
N ALA A 423 7.36 -6.32 3.81
CA ALA A 423 6.18 -7.15 4.03
C ALA A 423 5.05 -6.81 3.06
N SER A 424 4.81 -5.51 2.79
CA SER A 424 3.77 -5.06 1.86
C SER A 424 4.06 -5.38 0.39
N ALA A 425 5.33 -5.53 0.03
CA ALA A 425 5.77 -5.90 -1.31
C ALA A 425 5.74 -7.42 -1.56
N LEU A 426 5.51 -8.24 -0.53
CA LEU A 426 5.29 -9.67 -0.72
C LEU A 426 3.98 -9.91 -1.48
N PRO A 427 3.96 -10.88 -2.42
CA PRO A 427 2.72 -11.46 -2.90
C PRO A 427 1.86 -11.93 -1.73
N LEU A 428 0.54 -11.75 -1.81
CA LEU A 428 -0.39 -12.00 -0.71
C LEU A 428 -0.33 -13.44 -0.17
N ASP A 429 -0.01 -14.42 -1.02
CA ASP A 429 0.19 -15.81 -0.59
C ASP A 429 1.43 -15.97 0.32
N ARG A 430 2.53 -15.30 -0.03
CA ARG A 430 3.75 -15.22 0.77
C ARG A 430 3.55 -14.35 2.01
N LEU A 431 2.79 -13.26 1.91
CA LEU A 431 2.47 -12.43 3.06
C LEU A 431 1.66 -13.23 4.09
N ALA A 432 0.66 -14.00 3.67
CA ALA A 432 -0.10 -14.85 4.57
C ALA A 432 0.80 -15.86 5.29
N SER A 433 1.68 -16.51 4.54
CA SER A 433 2.64 -17.48 5.09
C SER A 433 3.63 -16.81 6.06
N TRP A 434 4.06 -15.59 5.74
CA TRP A 434 4.90 -14.77 6.60
C TRP A 434 4.16 -14.42 7.89
N LEU A 435 2.94 -13.88 7.82
CA LEU A 435 2.10 -13.54 8.98
C LEU A 435 1.80 -14.74 9.90
N ASP A 436 1.66 -15.94 9.32
CA ASP A 436 1.44 -17.17 10.09
C ASP A 436 2.73 -17.69 10.75
N GLY A 437 3.90 -17.34 10.21
CA GLY A 437 5.21 -17.77 10.67
C GLY A 437 5.93 -16.81 11.63
N ILE A 438 5.38 -15.62 11.91
CA ILE A 438 6.01 -14.68 12.85
C ILE A 438 5.92 -15.26 14.26
N SER A 439 7.08 -15.38 14.91
CA SER A 439 7.19 -15.68 16.34
C SER A 439 7.41 -14.40 17.11
N PHE A 440 6.57 -14.16 18.12
CA PHE A 440 6.71 -13.08 19.08
C PHE A 440 7.12 -13.64 20.45
N SER A 441 7.71 -12.79 21.30
CA SER A 441 7.81 -13.10 22.73
C SER A 441 6.41 -13.19 23.37
N ASP A 442 6.28 -13.84 24.53
CA ASP A 442 5.00 -13.96 25.23
C ASP A 442 4.31 -12.63 25.49
N PHE A 443 5.09 -11.57 25.72
CA PHE A 443 4.57 -10.22 25.94
C PHE A 443 4.08 -9.57 24.65
N GLU A 444 4.91 -9.60 23.60
CA GLU A 444 4.56 -9.09 22.28
C GLU A 444 3.34 -9.81 21.70
N GLN A 445 3.26 -11.14 21.86
CA GLN A 445 2.13 -11.93 21.39
C GLN A 445 0.83 -11.45 22.02
N LYS A 446 0.81 -11.16 23.33
CA LYS A 446 -0.39 -10.64 24.01
C LYS A 446 -0.84 -9.28 23.46
N ILE A 447 0.10 -8.44 23.03
CA ILE A 447 -0.19 -7.11 22.44
C ILE A 447 -0.65 -7.26 20.99
N ALA A 448 0.01 -8.14 20.23
CA ALA A 448 -0.19 -8.31 18.80
C ALA A 448 -1.39 -9.18 18.44
N ASP A 449 -1.83 -10.10 19.32
CA ASP A 449 -2.79 -11.17 19.01
C ASP A 449 -4.01 -10.71 18.21
N ASN A 450 -4.73 -9.70 18.69
CA ASN A 450 -5.92 -9.18 18.01
C ASN A 450 -5.59 -8.55 16.65
N VAL A 451 -4.52 -7.77 16.57
CA VAL A 451 -4.10 -7.06 15.35
C VAL A 451 -3.62 -8.06 14.29
N LEU A 452 -2.84 -9.05 14.71
CA LEU A 452 -2.31 -10.11 13.87
C LEU A 452 -3.43 -10.99 13.31
N ARG A 453 -4.38 -11.43 14.14
CA ARG A 453 -5.53 -12.22 13.71
C ARG A 453 -6.34 -11.50 12.62
N GLU A 454 -6.56 -10.20 12.79
CA GLU A 454 -7.35 -9.43 11.83
C GLU A 454 -6.59 -9.21 10.51
N ALA A 455 -5.28 -8.94 10.57
CA ALA A 455 -4.43 -8.88 9.38
C ALA A 455 -4.40 -10.23 8.63
N GLN A 456 -4.26 -11.34 9.35
CA GLN A 456 -4.29 -12.70 8.79
C GLN A 456 -5.64 -13.00 8.13
N SER A 457 -6.74 -12.72 8.83
CA SER A 457 -8.11 -12.96 8.35
C SER A 457 -8.38 -12.24 7.02
N ARG A 458 -8.07 -10.94 6.96
CA ARG A 458 -8.25 -10.13 5.75
C ARG A 458 -7.35 -10.55 4.60
N THR A 459 -6.11 -10.92 4.90
CA THR A 459 -5.19 -11.46 3.90
C THR A 459 -5.75 -12.77 3.33
N ARG A 460 -6.28 -13.67 4.18
CA ARG A 460 -6.92 -14.93 3.75
C ARG A 460 -8.17 -14.69 2.90
N PHE A 461 -9.01 -13.71 3.20
CA PHE A 461 -10.15 -13.38 2.35
C PHE A 461 -9.72 -12.97 0.93
N LEU A 462 -8.59 -12.26 0.77
CA LEU A 462 -8.03 -11.95 -0.55
C LEU A 462 -7.50 -13.21 -1.27
N LEU A 463 -6.96 -14.19 -0.54
CA LEU A 463 -6.55 -15.46 -1.11
C LEU A 463 -7.75 -16.30 -1.58
N ASP A 464 -8.83 -16.31 -0.79
CA ASP A 464 -10.07 -17.02 -1.10
C ASP A 464 -10.70 -16.53 -2.42
N VAL A 465 -10.62 -15.22 -2.69
CA VAL A 465 -11.06 -14.61 -3.96
C VAL A 465 -10.01 -14.74 -5.09
N GLY A 466 -8.91 -15.48 -4.89
CA GLY A 466 -7.92 -15.76 -5.92
C GLY A 466 -6.96 -14.61 -6.24
N LEU A 467 -6.75 -13.67 -5.31
CA LEU A 467 -5.87 -12.52 -5.52
C LEU A 467 -4.46 -12.72 -4.95
N GLY A 468 -4.04 -13.96 -4.65
CA GLY A 468 -2.76 -14.28 -4.01
C GLY A 468 -1.50 -13.75 -4.70
N TYR A 469 -1.56 -13.52 -6.02
CA TYR A 469 -0.45 -13.00 -6.82
C TYR A 469 -0.25 -11.47 -6.68
N LEU A 470 -1.19 -10.75 -6.05
CA LEU A 470 -1.12 -9.31 -5.83
C LEU A 470 -0.26 -8.98 -4.60
N THR A 471 0.19 -7.73 -4.52
CA THR A 471 0.95 -7.18 -3.38
C THR A 471 0.16 -6.03 -2.74
N LEU A 472 0.37 -5.76 -1.45
CA LEU A 472 -0.37 -4.70 -0.74
C LEU A 472 -0.01 -3.29 -1.21
N ASP A 473 1.18 -3.10 -1.75
CA ASP A 473 1.69 -1.82 -2.26
C ASP A 473 1.23 -1.52 -3.71
N ARG A 474 0.64 -2.49 -4.42
CA ARG A 474 0.07 -2.28 -5.76
C ARG A 474 -1.00 -1.18 -5.72
N GLY A 475 -0.86 -0.20 -6.62
CA GLY A 475 -1.79 0.93 -6.69
C GLY A 475 -3.17 0.51 -7.18
N MET A 476 -4.24 1.04 -6.56
CA MET A 476 -5.62 0.71 -6.92
C MET A 476 -5.94 1.02 -8.40
N ARG A 477 -5.34 2.07 -8.97
CA ARG A 477 -5.59 2.48 -10.36
C ARG A 477 -5.14 1.43 -11.40
N SER A 478 -4.17 0.57 -11.08
CA SER A 478 -3.65 -0.44 -12.02
C SER A 478 -4.42 -1.75 -12.00
N LEU A 479 -5.50 -1.84 -11.22
CA LEU A 479 -6.33 -3.03 -11.13
C LEU A 479 -7.32 -3.09 -12.29
N SER A 480 -7.51 -4.29 -12.82
CA SER A 480 -8.64 -4.62 -13.68
C SER A 480 -9.97 -4.49 -12.92
N GLY A 481 -11.07 -4.37 -13.65
CA GLY A 481 -12.41 -4.32 -13.05
C GLY A 481 -12.71 -5.54 -12.18
N GLY A 482 -12.37 -6.74 -12.67
CA GLY A 482 -12.54 -7.99 -11.92
C GLY A 482 -11.67 -8.07 -10.65
N GLU A 483 -10.42 -7.59 -10.69
CA GLU A 483 -9.57 -7.50 -9.47
C GLU A 483 -10.19 -6.56 -8.43
N ALA A 484 -10.62 -5.35 -8.85
CA ALA A 484 -11.24 -4.38 -7.94
C ALA A 484 -12.54 -4.92 -7.33
N GLN A 485 -13.36 -5.61 -8.13
CA GLN A 485 -14.60 -6.24 -7.68
C GLN A 485 -14.34 -7.32 -6.63
N ARG A 486 -13.34 -8.18 -6.85
CA ARG A 486 -12.95 -9.24 -5.91
C ARG A 486 -12.39 -8.70 -4.60
N ILE A 487 -11.68 -7.57 -4.62
CA ILE A 487 -11.31 -6.85 -3.39
C ILE A 487 -12.58 -6.37 -2.67
N GLY A 488 -13.55 -5.80 -3.38
CA GLY A 488 -14.85 -5.42 -2.79
C GLY A 488 -15.59 -6.59 -2.13
N LEU A 489 -15.53 -7.77 -2.75
CA LEU A 489 -16.10 -9.00 -2.20
C LEU A 489 -15.35 -9.46 -0.93
N ALA A 490 -14.01 -9.45 -0.95
CA ALA A 490 -13.19 -9.77 0.22
C ALA A 490 -13.46 -8.82 1.40
N ASN A 491 -13.57 -7.52 1.14
CA ASN A 491 -13.92 -6.52 2.16
C ASN A 491 -15.31 -6.77 2.76
N SER A 492 -16.28 -7.16 1.91
CA SER A 492 -17.63 -7.51 2.36
C SER A 492 -17.63 -8.72 3.29
N LEU A 493 -16.84 -9.75 2.98
CA LEU A 493 -16.65 -10.91 3.87
C LEU A 493 -15.96 -10.52 5.19
N GLY A 494 -14.96 -9.64 5.13
CA GLY A 494 -14.25 -9.14 6.32
C GLY A 494 -15.11 -8.28 7.24
N SER A 495 -16.12 -7.59 6.70
CA SER A 495 -17.04 -6.76 7.50
C SER A 495 -18.00 -7.55 8.40
N GLN A 496 -18.16 -8.85 8.17
CA GLN A 496 -19.04 -9.75 8.94
C GLN A 496 -20.47 -9.23 9.13
N LEU A 497 -20.99 -8.45 8.17
CA LEU A 497 -22.35 -7.94 8.22
C LEU A 497 -23.37 -9.06 8.08
N VAL A 498 -24.52 -8.88 8.73
CA VAL A 498 -25.69 -9.77 8.69
C VAL A 498 -26.93 -8.99 8.25
N ASP A 499 -27.94 -9.70 7.74
CA ASP A 499 -29.19 -9.12 7.26
C ASP A 499 -29.00 -8.01 6.20
N THR A 500 -27.91 -8.07 5.44
CA THR A 500 -27.53 -7.13 4.38
C THR A 500 -27.88 -7.70 3.00
N LEU A 501 -28.19 -6.83 2.04
CA LEU A 501 -28.42 -7.19 0.64
C LEU A 501 -27.20 -6.83 -0.20
N TYR A 502 -26.48 -7.83 -0.69
CA TYR A 502 -25.37 -7.63 -1.62
C TYR A 502 -25.89 -7.68 -3.06
N VAL A 503 -25.54 -6.69 -3.89
CA VAL A 503 -25.90 -6.64 -5.31
C VAL A 503 -24.61 -6.61 -6.14
N LEU A 504 -24.38 -7.64 -6.96
CA LEU A 504 -23.13 -7.85 -7.70
C LEU A 504 -23.36 -7.78 -9.22
N ASP A 505 -22.42 -7.14 -9.93
CA ASP A 505 -22.49 -6.94 -11.39
C ASP A 505 -21.51 -7.86 -12.13
N GLU A 506 -22.02 -8.95 -12.70
CA GLU A 506 -21.26 -9.90 -13.52
C GLU A 506 -19.89 -10.29 -12.90
N PRO A 507 -19.87 -10.83 -11.66
CA PRO A 507 -18.64 -11.12 -10.93
C PRO A 507 -17.74 -12.19 -11.58
N SER A 508 -18.27 -12.97 -12.54
CA SER A 508 -17.48 -13.91 -13.35
C SER A 508 -16.60 -13.23 -14.41
N ILE A 509 -16.80 -11.94 -14.71
CA ILE A 509 -16.04 -11.26 -15.77
C ILE A 509 -14.55 -11.20 -15.46
N GLY A 510 -13.75 -11.60 -16.44
CA GLY A 510 -12.29 -11.63 -16.32
C GLY A 510 -11.78 -12.69 -15.35
N LEU A 511 -12.62 -13.63 -14.90
CA LEU A 511 -12.20 -14.82 -14.19
C LEU A 511 -11.98 -15.98 -15.16
N HIS A 512 -10.92 -16.75 -14.91
CA HIS A 512 -10.75 -18.02 -15.57
C HIS A 512 -11.78 -19.03 -15.02
N PRO A 513 -12.36 -19.93 -15.84
CA PRO A 513 -13.36 -20.91 -15.38
C PRO A 513 -12.93 -21.74 -14.16
N ARG A 514 -11.62 -22.01 -14.03
CA ARG A 514 -11.06 -22.68 -12.83
C ARG A 514 -11.38 -21.96 -11.53
N ASP A 515 -11.40 -20.62 -11.55
CA ASP A 515 -11.55 -19.78 -10.37
C ASP A 515 -13.02 -19.40 -10.10
N LEU A 516 -13.93 -19.69 -11.04
CA LEU A 516 -15.37 -19.46 -10.88
C LEU A 516 -15.92 -20.20 -9.65
N ASN A 517 -15.52 -21.46 -9.44
CA ASN A 517 -15.95 -22.22 -8.27
C ASN A 517 -15.63 -21.52 -6.94
N ARG A 518 -14.49 -20.82 -6.86
CA ARG A 518 -14.12 -20.07 -5.66
C ARG A 518 -15.09 -18.92 -5.42
N LEU A 519 -15.42 -18.17 -6.47
CA LEU A 519 -16.43 -17.11 -6.40
C LEU A 519 -17.79 -17.66 -5.92
N LEU A 520 -18.26 -18.77 -6.48
CA LEU A 520 -19.55 -19.37 -6.10
C LEU A 520 -19.58 -19.78 -4.63
N VAL A 521 -18.50 -20.39 -4.11
CA VAL A 521 -18.36 -20.71 -2.69
C VAL A 521 -18.47 -19.45 -1.82
N LEU A 522 -17.90 -18.32 -2.26
CA LEU A 522 -17.95 -17.07 -1.51
C LEU A 522 -19.35 -16.46 -1.47
N LEU A 523 -20.09 -16.51 -2.58
CA LEU A 523 -21.49 -16.08 -2.61
C LEU A 523 -22.35 -16.91 -1.66
N GLN A 524 -22.12 -18.22 -1.61
CA GLN A 524 -22.79 -19.11 -0.66
C GLN A 524 -22.38 -18.83 0.79
N ARG A 525 -21.12 -18.47 1.06
CA ARG A 525 -20.68 -18.02 2.40
C ARG A 525 -21.38 -16.72 2.82
N LEU A 526 -21.49 -15.72 1.95
CA LEU A 526 -22.23 -14.49 2.24
C LEU A 526 -23.69 -14.80 2.62
N ARG A 527 -24.35 -15.67 1.86
CA ARG A 527 -25.69 -16.16 2.17
C ARG A 527 -25.75 -16.89 3.51
N ALA A 528 -24.82 -17.81 3.77
CA ALA A 528 -24.77 -18.60 4.99
C ALA A 528 -24.59 -17.74 6.25
N SER A 529 -23.91 -16.60 6.15
CA SER A 529 -23.81 -15.58 7.20
C SER A 529 -25.12 -14.81 7.45
N GLY A 530 -26.22 -15.15 6.76
CA GLY A 530 -27.54 -14.56 6.96
C GLY A 530 -27.87 -13.39 6.04
N ASN A 531 -27.09 -13.19 4.98
CA ASN A 531 -27.31 -12.12 3.99
C ASN A 531 -28.12 -12.60 2.78
N SER A 532 -28.63 -11.65 2.01
CA SER A 532 -29.24 -11.92 0.69
C SER A 532 -28.29 -11.45 -0.40
N VAL A 533 -28.17 -12.21 -1.48
CA VAL A 533 -27.24 -11.90 -2.58
C VAL A 533 -28.03 -11.86 -3.88
N ILE A 534 -27.97 -10.75 -4.59
CA ILE A 534 -28.49 -10.60 -5.96
C ILE A 534 -27.28 -10.44 -6.88
N VAL A 535 -27.21 -11.25 -7.92
CA VAL A 535 -26.11 -11.23 -8.89
C VAL A 535 -26.68 -11.04 -10.28
N VAL A 536 -26.19 -10.07 -11.03
CA VAL A 536 -26.42 -10.00 -12.48
C VAL A 536 -25.42 -10.93 -13.14
N GLU A 537 -25.87 -11.98 -13.82
CA GLU A 537 -24.98 -12.97 -14.41
C GLU A 537 -25.51 -13.56 -15.73
N HIS A 538 -24.54 -14.04 -16.51
CA HIS A 538 -24.73 -14.71 -17.79
C HIS A 538 -24.03 -16.06 -17.84
N ASP A 539 -23.09 -16.32 -16.92
CA ASP A 539 -22.41 -17.60 -16.86
C ASP A 539 -23.36 -18.72 -16.43
N LEU A 540 -23.37 -19.81 -17.20
CA LEU A 540 -24.31 -20.91 -16.99
C LEU A 540 -24.01 -21.69 -15.72
N GLU A 541 -22.75 -21.82 -15.31
CA GLU A 541 -22.39 -22.49 -14.05
C GLU A 541 -22.78 -21.64 -12.85
N ALA A 542 -22.58 -20.32 -12.93
CA ALA A 542 -23.02 -19.39 -11.89
C ALA A 542 -24.54 -19.40 -11.71
N ILE A 543 -25.29 -19.40 -12.82
CA ILE A 543 -26.76 -19.49 -12.78
C ILE A 543 -27.20 -20.81 -12.15
N ARG A 544 -26.58 -21.95 -12.51
CA ARG A 544 -26.91 -23.27 -11.92
C ARG A 544 -26.68 -23.34 -10.41
N ALA A 545 -25.70 -22.60 -9.90
CA ALA A 545 -25.36 -22.59 -8.48
C ALA A 545 -26.24 -21.65 -7.63
N ALA A 546 -27.11 -20.86 -8.27
CA ALA A 546 -28.03 -19.96 -7.59
C ALA A 546 -29.21 -20.72 -6.96
N ASP A 547 -29.84 -20.14 -5.94
CA ASP A 547 -31.07 -20.70 -5.37
C ASP A 547 -32.30 -20.33 -6.22
N TYR A 548 -32.27 -19.14 -6.82
CA TYR A 548 -33.39 -18.53 -7.53
C TYR A 548 -32.88 -17.78 -8.76
N MET A 549 -33.63 -17.82 -9.86
CA MET A 549 -33.29 -17.10 -11.08
C MET A 549 -34.46 -16.22 -11.53
N ILE A 550 -34.12 -15.01 -12.00
CA ILE A 550 -35.03 -14.05 -12.63
C ILE A 550 -34.49 -13.81 -14.05
N GLU A 551 -35.31 -14.09 -15.05
CA GLU A 551 -34.98 -13.85 -16.45
C GLU A 551 -35.74 -12.63 -16.96
N LEU A 552 -34.98 -11.63 -17.41
CA LEU A 552 -35.52 -10.42 -18.04
C LEU A 552 -35.41 -10.49 -19.56
N GLY A 553 -36.41 -9.97 -20.26
CA GLY A 553 -36.44 -9.99 -21.72
C GLY A 553 -37.82 -9.59 -22.26
N PRO A 554 -38.25 -10.16 -23.41
CA PRO A 554 -37.52 -11.10 -24.26
C PRO A 554 -36.41 -10.45 -25.11
N GLY A 555 -36.43 -9.13 -25.27
CA GLY A 555 -35.47 -8.38 -26.08
C GLY A 555 -34.62 -7.38 -25.29
N SER A 556 -34.00 -6.46 -26.03
CA SER A 556 -33.16 -5.38 -25.51
C SER A 556 -33.84 -4.03 -25.68
N GLY A 557 -33.49 -3.05 -24.83
CA GLY A 557 -34.02 -1.68 -24.93
C GLY A 557 -35.53 -1.66 -24.75
N GLU A 558 -36.26 -1.05 -25.69
CA GLU A 558 -37.73 -0.93 -25.63
C GLU A 558 -38.46 -2.27 -25.64
N HIS A 559 -37.84 -3.31 -26.22
CA HIS A 559 -38.36 -4.68 -26.31
C HIS A 559 -38.00 -5.56 -25.11
N GLY A 560 -37.25 -5.02 -24.15
CA GLY A 560 -36.92 -5.66 -22.88
C GLY A 560 -37.82 -5.18 -21.74
N GLY A 561 -37.29 -5.27 -20.52
CA GLY A 561 -37.91 -4.68 -19.33
C GLY A 561 -39.11 -5.46 -18.78
N GLN A 562 -39.30 -6.71 -19.19
CA GLN A 562 -40.33 -7.60 -18.65
C GLN A 562 -39.68 -8.78 -17.95
N VAL A 563 -40.30 -9.27 -16.88
CA VAL A 563 -39.93 -10.55 -16.25
C VAL A 563 -40.52 -11.66 -17.10
N VAL A 564 -39.66 -12.37 -17.81
CA VAL A 564 -40.03 -13.50 -18.67
C VAL A 564 -40.25 -14.75 -17.82
N TRP A 565 -39.41 -14.93 -16.80
CA TRP A 565 -39.51 -16.05 -15.88
C TRP A 565 -38.88 -15.70 -14.54
N ALA A 566 -39.45 -16.21 -13.44
CA ALA A 566 -38.87 -16.08 -12.11
C ALA A 566 -39.23 -17.30 -11.26
N GLY A 567 -38.23 -17.99 -10.73
CA GLY A 567 -38.46 -19.22 -9.97
C GLY A 567 -37.20 -19.83 -9.36
N PRO A 568 -37.37 -20.87 -8.52
CA PRO A 568 -36.24 -21.63 -7.98
C PRO A 568 -35.49 -22.34 -9.11
N ILE A 569 -34.16 -22.47 -8.97
CA ILE A 569 -33.31 -23.05 -10.02
C ILE A 569 -33.72 -24.49 -10.40
N SER A 570 -34.35 -25.23 -9.48
CA SER A 570 -34.88 -26.57 -9.73
C SER A 570 -35.95 -26.62 -10.84
N ARG A 571 -36.57 -25.49 -11.17
CA ARG A 571 -37.58 -25.36 -12.24
C ARG A 571 -37.07 -24.61 -13.47
N VAL A 572 -35.75 -24.47 -13.61
CA VAL A 572 -35.16 -23.66 -14.69
C VAL A 572 -35.47 -24.15 -16.10
N ALA A 573 -35.88 -25.42 -16.27
CA ALA A 573 -36.34 -25.93 -17.57
C ALA A 573 -37.62 -25.22 -18.09
N GLU A 574 -38.38 -24.57 -17.21
CA GLU A 574 -39.57 -23.78 -17.56
C GLU A 574 -39.20 -22.38 -18.12
N SER A 575 -37.94 -21.95 -17.97
CA SER A 575 -37.45 -20.69 -18.53
C SER A 575 -37.23 -20.81 -20.05
N PRO A 576 -37.77 -19.87 -20.86
CA PRO A 576 -37.88 -20.05 -22.30
C PRO A 576 -36.55 -19.91 -23.06
N LEU A 577 -35.67 -18.98 -22.68
CA LEU A 577 -34.39 -18.79 -23.37
C LEU A 577 -33.24 -19.35 -22.53
N THR A 578 -33.02 -18.83 -21.33
CA THR A 578 -31.91 -19.28 -20.47
C THR A 578 -32.05 -20.75 -20.08
N GLY A 579 -33.25 -21.21 -19.75
CA GLY A 579 -33.55 -22.61 -19.45
C GLY A 579 -33.20 -23.57 -20.58
N ALA A 580 -33.43 -23.17 -21.83
CA ALA A 580 -33.06 -23.96 -23.00
C ALA A 580 -31.53 -24.12 -23.13
N TYR A 581 -30.74 -23.09 -22.83
CA TYR A 581 -29.27 -23.20 -22.80
C TYR A 581 -28.77 -24.03 -21.61
N LEU A 582 -29.41 -23.90 -20.45
CA LEU A 582 -29.02 -24.63 -19.24
C LEU A 582 -29.30 -26.13 -19.31
N THR A 583 -30.40 -26.52 -19.96
CA THR A 583 -30.78 -27.92 -20.20
C THR A 583 -30.06 -28.55 -21.39
N GLY A 584 -29.37 -27.74 -22.20
CA GLY A 584 -28.70 -28.18 -23.43
C GLY A 584 -29.63 -28.32 -24.64
N ALA A 585 -30.92 -27.95 -24.53
CA ALA A 585 -31.85 -27.88 -25.65
C ALA A 585 -31.41 -26.85 -26.71
N LYS A 586 -30.69 -25.80 -26.28
CA LYS A 586 -29.95 -24.87 -27.14
C LYS A 586 -28.47 -24.88 -26.76
N SER A 587 -27.61 -24.76 -27.76
CA SER A 587 -26.16 -24.61 -27.57
C SER A 587 -25.59 -23.70 -28.65
N VAL A 588 -24.42 -23.12 -28.39
CA VAL A 588 -23.65 -22.44 -29.45
C VAL A 588 -22.96 -23.51 -30.30
N PRO A 589 -23.28 -23.66 -31.60
CA PRO A 589 -22.70 -24.72 -32.41
C PRO A 589 -21.21 -24.48 -32.61
N VAL A 590 -20.41 -25.54 -32.48
CA VAL A 590 -19.00 -25.51 -32.86
C VAL A 590 -18.91 -25.52 -34.39
N PRO A 591 -18.19 -24.58 -35.03
CA PRO A 591 -18.05 -24.58 -36.48
C PRO A 591 -17.47 -25.91 -36.98
N LEU A 592 -18.12 -26.50 -37.99
CA LEU A 592 -17.66 -27.76 -38.61
C LEU A 592 -16.29 -27.59 -39.27
N GLU A 593 -16.05 -26.43 -39.88
CA GLU A 593 -14.76 -26.05 -40.46
C GLU A 593 -14.24 -24.77 -39.82
N ARG A 594 -12.95 -24.76 -39.49
CA ARG A 594 -12.24 -23.57 -39.00
C ARG A 594 -11.53 -22.90 -40.16
N ARG A 595 -11.46 -21.55 -40.14
CA ARG A 595 -10.70 -20.80 -41.15
C ARG A 595 -9.22 -21.25 -41.12
N PRO A 596 -8.64 -21.65 -42.27
CA PRO A 596 -7.23 -22.00 -42.34
C PRO A 596 -6.37 -20.77 -42.04
N VAL A 597 -5.22 -20.98 -41.41
CA VAL A 597 -4.27 -19.92 -41.11
C VAL A 597 -3.52 -19.54 -42.40
N GLY A 598 -3.62 -18.28 -42.81
CA GLY A 598 -2.92 -17.76 -44.00
C GLY A 598 -1.43 -17.48 -43.76
N PRO A 599 -0.70 -17.01 -44.78
CA PRO A 599 0.75 -16.77 -44.69
C PRO A 599 1.13 -15.48 -43.93
N ARG A 600 0.17 -14.64 -43.55
CA ARG A 600 0.42 -13.34 -42.93
C ARG A 600 0.27 -13.40 -41.41
N TRP A 601 1.26 -12.85 -40.69
CA TRP A 601 1.34 -12.92 -39.24
C TRP A 601 1.74 -11.57 -38.64
N ILE A 602 1.16 -11.23 -37.51
CA ILE A 602 1.72 -10.23 -36.59
C ILE A 602 2.77 -10.95 -35.74
N THR A 603 3.97 -10.38 -35.63
CA THR A 603 5.04 -10.93 -34.78
C THR A 603 5.31 -9.98 -33.63
N LEU A 604 5.17 -10.49 -32.40
CA LEU A 604 5.63 -9.87 -31.17
C LEU A 604 7.00 -10.46 -30.84
N THR A 605 8.00 -9.59 -30.66
CA THR A 605 9.36 -10.00 -30.30
C THR A 605 9.76 -9.39 -28.97
N GLY A 606 10.25 -10.24 -28.06
CA GLY A 606 10.85 -9.82 -26.79
C GLY A 606 9.91 -9.02 -25.88
N ALA A 607 8.62 -9.34 -25.83
CA ALA A 607 7.67 -8.64 -24.96
C ALA A 607 8.03 -8.84 -23.49
N ARG A 608 8.27 -7.74 -22.75
CA ARG A 608 8.81 -7.72 -21.38
C ARG A 608 8.00 -6.87 -20.39
N GLU A 609 6.85 -6.36 -20.81
CA GLU A 609 6.02 -5.53 -19.93
C GLU A 609 5.47 -6.34 -18.75
N HIS A 610 5.54 -5.78 -17.54
CA HIS A 610 5.08 -6.39 -16.29
C HIS A 610 5.67 -7.80 -16.03
N ASN A 611 4.83 -8.84 -16.07
CA ASN A 611 5.21 -10.22 -15.79
C ASN A 611 5.64 -11.00 -17.04
N LEU A 612 5.67 -10.36 -18.22
CA LEU A 612 6.07 -11.01 -19.47
C LEU A 612 7.59 -11.29 -19.48
N ARG A 613 7.96 -12.54 -19.80
CA ARG A 613 9.34 -13.02 -19.76
C ARG A 613 10.00 -13.03 -21.14
N GLY A 614 10.06 -11.89 -21.83
CA GLY A 614 10.68 -11.79 -23.15
C GLY A 614 9.95 -12.61 -24.21
N VAL A 615 8.61 -12.59 -24.17
CA VAL A 615 7.75 -13.46 -24.98
C VAL A 615 7.88 -13.11 -26.46
N ASN A 616 8.15 -14.12 -27.28
CA ASN A 616 8.07 -14.05 -28.74
C ASN A 616 6.81 -14.80 -29.19
N MET A 617 5.91 -14.15 -29.93
CA MET A 617 4.64 -14.75 -30.36
C MET A 617 4.29 -14.33 -31.79
N LYS A 618 3.64 -15.23 -32.53
CA LYS A 618 3.05 -14.93 -33.83
C LYS A 618 1.54 -15.06 -33.77
N ILE A 619 0.82 -14.04 -34.23
CA ILE A 619 -0.66 -14.00 -34.29
C ILE A 619 -1.07 -14.04 -35.76
N PRO A 620 -1.87 -15.03 -36.20
CA PRO A 620 -2.25 -15.15 -37.61
C PRO A 620 -3.25 -14.06 -38.02
N LEU A 621 -3.03 -13.45 -39.18
CA LEU A 621 -3.98 -12.50 -39.77
C LEU A 621 -5.09 -13.24 -40.53
N GLY A 622 -6.33 -12.76 -40.40
CA GLY A 622 -7.50 -13.31 -41.08
C GLY A 622 -8.14 -14.52 -40.40
N ALA A 623 -7.69 -14.89 -39.20
CA ALA A 623 -8.29 -15.92 -38.37
C ALA A 623 -8.79 -15.35 -37.03
N LEU A 624 -9.80 -15.99 -36.43
CA LEU A 624 -10.21 -15.68 -35.05
C LEU A 624 -9.17 -16.26 -34.10
N THR A 625 -8.39 -15.37 -33.47
CA THR A 625 -7.41 -15.76 -32.45
C THR A 625 -7.96 -15.43 -31.08
N VAL A 626 -8.01 -16.43 -30.19
CA VAL A 626 -8.42 -16.25 -28.80
C VAL A 626 -7.18 -16.39 -27.92
N VAL A 627 -6.83 -15.33 -27.20
CA VAL A 627 -5.76 -15.37 -26.19
C VAL A 627 -6.38 -15.83 -24.88
N THR A 628 -5.90 -16.94 -24.34
CA THR A 628 -6.39 -17.53 -23.07
C THR A 628 -5.23 -17.60 -22.08
N GLY A 629 -5.55 -17.63 -20.79
CA GLY A 629 -4.56 -17.64 -19.73
C GLY A 629 -5.20 -17.93 -18.38
N VAL A 630 -4.36 -18.28 -17.42
CA VAL A 630 -4.72 -18.67 -16.05
C VAL A 630 -3.98 -17.80 -15.07
#